data_AF-X1JHV9-F1
#
_entry.id   AF-X1JHV9-F1
#
_cell.length_a   1.000
_cell.length_b   1.000
_cell.length_c   1.000
_cell.angle_alpha   90.00
_cell.angle_beta   90.00
_cell.angle_gamma   90.00
#
_symmetry.space_group_name_H-M   'P 1'
#
loop_
_entity.id
_entity.type
_entity.pdbx_description
1 polymer ?
#
loop_
_entity_poly.entity_id
_entity_poly.type
_entity_poly.pdbx_seq_one_letter_code
_entity_poly.pdbx_strand_id
1 'polypeptide(L)'
;MGYQVEGSPGRSLMDEGIFEFKESKRNRNKSVDLRIKAMCDYNYFDFSSHSDNKHLHSYIEKLKFGRNSNNDIFCIHGDNKSTTSLASELVTKKYNSVAPETGEVYHI
;
A
#
# COMPACT_ATOMS: atom_id res chain seq x y z
N MET A 1 13.14 -2.70 -4.20
CA MET A 1 12.87 -3.30 -2.89
C MET A 1 11.83 -2.45 -2.21
N GLY A 2 10.57 -2.83 -2.29
CA GLY A 2 9.44 -2.03 -1.82
C GLY A 2 8.12 -2.72 -2.17
N TYR A 3 7.05 -2.26 -1.53
CA TYR A 3 5.71 -2.85 -1.63
C TYR A 3 5.30 -3.04 -3.10
N GLN A 4 4.88 -4.26 -3.44
CA GLN A 4 4.37 -4.58 -4.76
C GLN A 4 2.85 -4.49 -4.74
N VAL A 5 2.30 -3.60 -5.56
CA VAL A 5 0.87 -3.41 -5.72
C VAL A 5 0.25 -4.63 -6.41
N GLU A 6 -1.00 -4.94 -6.06
CA GLU A 6 -1.78 -6.01 -6.65
C GLU A 6 -1.85 -5.90 -8.19
N GLY A 7 -1.57 -6.99 -8.89
CA GLY A 7 -1.50 -7.02 -10.36
C GLY A 7 -0.13 -6.67 -10.97
N SER A 8 0.89 -6.34 -10.16
CA SER A 8 2.24 -6.18 -10.68
C SER A 8 2.91 -7.53 -10.95
N PRO A 9 3.79 -7.64 -11.97
CA PRO A 9 4.59 -8.85 -12.20
C PRO A 9 5.45 -9.25 -10.99
N GLY A 10 5.83 -8.28 -10.16
CA GLY A 10 6.59 -8.51 -8.93
C GLY A 10 5.77 -9.15 -7.82
N ARG A 11 4.46 -8.84 -7.73
CA ARG A 11 3.55 -9.47 -6.77
C ARG A 11 3.30 -10.94 -7.12
N SER A 12 3.04 -11.24 -8.40
CA SER A 12 2.88 -12.63 -8.89
C SER A 12 4.14 -13.48 -8.69
N LEU A 13 5.32 -12.88 -8.83
CA LEU A 13 6.58 -13.57 -8.56
C LEU A 13 6.75 -13.92 -7.08
N MET A 14 6.32 -13.05 -6.15
CA MET A 14 6.45 -13.32 -4.72
C MET A 14 5.37 -14.26 -4.18
N ASP A 15 4.13 -14.13 -4.66
CA ASP A 15 3.00 -14.91 -4.17
C ASP A 15 2.94 -16.31 -4.83
N GLU A 16 3.24 -16.41 -6.14
CA GLU A 16 3.10 -17.67 -6.90
C GLU A 16 4.42 -18.24 -7.43
N GLY A 17 5.53 -17.50 -7.33
CA GLY A 17 6.79 -17.88 -7.97
C GLY A 17 6.75 -17.81 -9.50
N ILE A 18 5.79 -17.07 -10.07
CA ILE A 18 5.54 -17.00 -11.51
C ILE A 18 5.76 -15.57 -12.00
N PHE A 19 6.61 -15.42 -13.02
CA PHE A 19 6.79 -14.18 -13.76
C PHE A 19 6.06 -14.27 -15.10
N GLU A 20 5.05 -13.42 -15.28
CA GLU A 20 4.33 -13.30 -16.54
C GLU A 20 4.95 -12.21 -17.40
N PHE A 21 5.48 -12.59 -18.58
CA PHE A 21 6.03 -11.67 -19.54
C PHE A 21 5.11 -11.56 -20.75
N LYS A 22 4.55 -10.36 -20.96
CA LYS A 22 3.74 -10.02 -22.14
C LYS A 22 4.57 -9.18 -23.10
N GLU A 23 5.04 -9.77 -24.20
CA GLU A 23 5.79 -9.03 -25.23
C GLU A 23 4.82 -8.20 -26.10
N SER A 24 4.67 -6.90 -25.80
CA SER A 24 3.98 -5.96 -26.67
C SER A 24 4.97 -5.34 -27.67
N LYS A 25 5.33 -6.08 -28.73
CA LYS A 25 6.02 -5.49 -29.89
C LYS A 25 5.05 -5.32 -31.05
N ARG A 26 4.87 -4.06 -31.45
CA ARG A 26 4.01 -3.60 -32.56
C ARG A 26 4.30 -4.24 -33.94
N ASN A 27 5.44 -4.94 -34.09
CA ASN A 27 5.95 -5.46 -35.37
C ASN A 27 6.09 -7.00 -35.44
N ARG A 28 5.47 -7.77 -34.54
CA ARG A 28 5.41 -9.25 -34.65
C ARG A 28 3.96 -9.73 -34.72
N ASN A 29 3.65 -10.58 -35.70
CA ASN A 29 2.32 -11.18 -35.93
C ASN A 29 1.87 -12.21 -34.87
N LYS A 30 2.69 -12.46 -33.83
CA LYS A 30 2.35 -13.34 -32.72
C LYS A 30 2.79 -12.69 -31.42
N SER A 31 1.82 -12.32 -30.59
CA SER A 31 2.04 -12.09 -29.16
C SER A 31 2.42 -13.43 -28.52
N VAL A 32 3.55 -13.48 -27.83
CA VAL A 32 3.91 -14.65 -27.03
C VAL A 32 3.74 -14.25 -25.58
N ASP A 33 2.70 -14.78 -24.95
CA ASP A 33 2.51 -14.69 -23.52
C ASP A 33 3.34 -15.81 -22.88
N LEU A 34 4.40 -15.44 -22.17
CA LEU A 34 5.30 -16.38 -21.50
C LEU A 34 4.99 -16.39 -20.01
N ARG A 35 4.64 -17.58 -19.48
CA ARG A 35 4.57 -17.83 -18.03
C ARG A 35 5.84 -18.55 -17.62
N ILE A 36 6.70 -17.85 -16.88
CA ILE A 36 8.01 -18.37 -16.46
C ILE A 36 7.93 -18.69 -14.97
N LYS A 37 8.09 -19.96 -14.62
CA LYS A 37 8.20 -20.38 -13.22
C LYS A 37 9.63 -20.15 -12.74
N ALA A 38 9.79 -19.39 -11.66
CA ALA A 38 11.09 -19.18 -11.03
C ALA A 38 11.55 -20.51 -10.39
N MET A 39 12.76 -20.95 -10.76
CA MET A 39 13.43 -22.13 -10.19
C MET A 39 14.60 -21.73 -9.28
N CYS A 40 14.78 -20.43 -9.02
CA CYS A 40 15.82 -19.89 -8.15
C CYS A 40 15.22 -19.46 -6.81
N ASP A 41 16.04 -19.50 -5.75
CA ASP A 41 15.66 -18.95 -4.45
C ASP A 41 15.42 -17.44 -4.57
N TYR A 42 14.27 -16.98 -4.05
CA TYR A 42 13.91 -15.57 -3.99
C TYR A 42 13.71 -15.17 -2.53
N ASN A 43 14.39 -14.10 -2.11
CA ASN A 43 14.27 -13.54 -0.77
C ASN A 43 13.66 -12.13 -0.87
N TYR A 44 12.62 -11.86 -0.09
CA TYR A 44 12.05 -10.53 0.05
C TYR A 44 12.79 -9.77 1.16
N PHE A 45 13.40 -8.65 0.80
CA PHE A 45 13.97 -7.71 1.75
C PHE A 45 13.22 -6.39 1.64
N ASP A 46 12.53 -6.01 2.71
CA ASP A 46 11.79 -4.74 2.78
C ASP A 46 12.72 -3.62 3.25
N PHE A 47 13.20 -2.82 2.28
CA PHE A 47 13.91 -1.57 2.54
C PHE A 47 13.01 -0.36 2.25
N SER A 48 11.68 -0.54 2.27
CA SER A 48 10.79 0.55 1.97
C SER A 48 11.01 1.71 2.95
N SER A 49 11.02 2.92 2.43
CA SER A 49 11.10 4.15 3.25
C SER A 49 9.75 4.46 3.92
N HIS A 50 8.79 3.54 3.86
CA HIS A 50 7.49 3.67 4.50
C HIS A 50 7.63 3.29 5.97
N SER A 51 7.01 4.09 6.83
CA SER A 51 6.97 3.80 8.26
C SER A 51 6.05 2.61 8.51
N ASP A 52 6.57 1.59 9.21
CA ASP A 52 5.75 0.47 9.69
C ASP A 52 4.59 0.97 10.57
N ASN A 53 3.54 0.14 10.70
CA ASN A 53 2.37 0.43 11.52
C ASN A 53 2.74 0.97 12.93
N LYS A 54 3.69 0.33 13.64
CA LYS A 54 4.15 0.79 14.98
C LYS A 54 4.75 2.20 14.95
N HIS A 55 5.52 2.52 13.91
CA HIS A 55 6.14 3.83 13.75
C HIS A 55 5.10 4.89 13.42
N LEU A 56 4.10 4.57 12.59
CA LEU A 56 2.96 5.45 12.30
C LEU A 56 2.17 5.82 13.57
N HIS A 57 1.84 4.84 14.42
CA HIS A 57 1.17 5.14 15.69
C HIS A 57 2.04 6.02 16.60
N SER A 58 3.33 5.69 16.75
CA SER A 58 4.22 6.49 17.59
C SER A 58 4.38 7.91 17.05
N TYR A 59 4.37 8.08 15.73
CA TYR A 59 4.43 9.40 15.10
C TYR A 59 3.17 10.21 15.42
N ILE A 60 1.99 9.63 15.22
CA ILE A 60 0.70 10.29 15.49
C ILE A 60 0.56 10.68 16.96
N GLU A 61 0.94 9.80 17.89
CA GLU A 61 0.89 10.09 19.33
C GLU A 61 1.84 11.22 19.75
N LYS A 62 2.91 11.44 19.00
CA LYS A 62 3.87 12.54 19.25
C LYS A 62 3.47 13.84 18.57
N LEU A 63 2.48 13.83 17.65
CA LEU A 63 1.99 15.04 17.02
C LEU A 63 1.28 15.92 18.05
N LYS A 64 1.67 17.19 18.07
CA LYS A 64 0.99 18.22 18.87
C LYS A 64 -0.04 18.90 18.00
N PHE A 65 -1.29 18.52 18.17
CA PHE A 65 -2.40 19.22 17.55
C PHE A 65 -2.59 20.59 18.20
N GLY A 66 -3.09 21.57 17.43
CA GLY A 66 -3.36 22.91 17.93
C GLY A 66 -4.42 22.89 19.05
N ARG A 67 -4.37 23.84 19.98
CA ARG A 67 -5.28 23.90 21.16
C ARG A 67 -6.78 23.90 20.82
N ASN A 68 -7.16 24.27 19.60
CA ASN A 68 -8.55 24.28 19.09
C ASN A 68 -8.75 23.31 17.90
N SER A 69 -7.91 22.27 17.77
CA SER A 69 -8.04 21.27 16.71
C SER A 69 -8.89 20.10 17.17
N ASN A 70 -9.69 19.55 16.26
CA ASN A 70 -10.49 18.36 16.48
C ASN A 70 -9.70 17.05 16.26
N ASN A 71 -8.37 17.14 16.20
CA ASN A 71 -7.44 16.03 15.99
C ASN A 71 -7.82 15.16 14.78
N ASP A 72 -8.18 15.81 13.67
CA ASP A 72 -8.63 15.14 12.46
C ASP A 72 -7.45 14.46 11.74
N ILE A 73 -7.61 13.18 11.37
CA ILE A 73 -6.57 12.39 10.70
C ILE A 73 -7.15 11.68 9.47
N PHE A 74 -6.61 11.95 8.29
CA PHE A 74 -7.01 11.28 7.05
C PHE A 74 -6.00 10.18 6.70
N CYS A 75 -6.44 8.92 6.74
CA CYS A 75 -5.63 7.75 6.40
C CYS A 75 -5.71 7.48 4.90
N ILE A 76 -4.72 7.97 4.15
CA ILE A 76 -4.64 7.83 2.68
C ILE A 76 -3.42 7.02 2.25
N HIS A 77 -3.36 6.67 0.95
CA HIS A 77 -2.19 6.05 0.30
C HIS A 77 -1.76 4.70 0.89
N GLY A 78 -2.73 3.86 1.25
CA GLY A 78 -2.52 2.45 1.54
C GLY A 78 -3.62 1.63 0.87
N ASP A 79 -3.51 0.30 0.91
CA ASP A 79 -4.62 -0.57 0.52
C ASP A 79 -5.85 -0.32 1.41
N ASN A 80 -7.05 -0.60 0.89
CA ASN A 80 -8.31 -0.31 1.59
C ASN A 80 -8.36 -0.98 2.98
N LYS A 81 -7.79 -2.18 3.13
CA LYS A 81 -7.78 -2.87 4.42
C LYS A 81 -6.86 -2.18 5.42
N SER A 82 -5.64 -1.79 5.01
CA SER A 82 -4.71 -1.11 5.91
C SER A 82 -5.15 0.29 6.30
N THR A 83 -5.67 1.09 5.36
CA THR A 83 -6.18 2.44 5.65
C THR A 83 -7.39 2.41 6.59
N THR A 84 -8.33 1.50 6.34
CA THR A 84 -9.52 1.33 7.19
C THR A 84 -9.14 0.83 8.58
N SER A 85 -8.21 -0.12 8.69
CA SER A 85 -7.75 -0.65 9.98
C SER A 85 -7.05 0.43 10.80
N LEU A 86 -6.14 1.20 10.18
CA LEU A 86 -5.45 2.30 10.85
C LEU A 86 -6.43 3.38 11.32
N ALA A 87 -7.39 3.78 10.48
CA ALA A 87 -8.43 4.73 10.87
C ALA A 87 -9.26 4.20 12.06
N SER A 88 -9.66 2.92 12.04
CA SER A 88 -10.45 2.33 13.14
C SER A 88 -9.69 2.30 14.48
N GLU A 89 -8.39 2.01 14.43
CA GLU A 89 -7.52 2.02 15.60
C GLU A 89 -7.33 3.44 16.18
N LEU A 90 -7.26 4.46 15.31
CA LEU A 90 -7.13 5.86 15.72
C LEU A 90 -8.43 6.41 16.31
N VAL A 91 -9.60 6.01 15.81
CA VAL A 91 -10.91 6.33 16.44
C VAL A 91 -10.95 5.81 17.87
N THR A 92 -10.47 4.59 18.11
CA THR A 92 -10.41 3.99 19.46
C THR A 92 -9.51 4.81 20.40
N LYS A 93 -8.48 5.47 19.85
CA LYS A 93 -7.57 6.37 20.58
C LYS A 93 -8.09 7.81 20.72
N LYS A 94 -9.36 8.07 20.36
CA LYS A 94 -10.05 9.39 20.41
C LYS A 94 -9.53 10.43 19.40
N TYR A 95 -8.99 9.98 18.27
CA TYR A 95 -8.73 10.85 17.12
C TYR A 95 -9.95 10.87 16.20
N ASN A 96 -10.21 11.97 15.51
CA ASN A 96 -11.24 12.02 14.48
C ASN A 96 -10.64 11.53 13.16
N SER A 97 -10.52 10.21 13.01
CA SER A 97 -9.83 9.61 11.87
C SER A 97 -10.76 8.97 10.85
N VAL A 98 -10.49 9.22 9.56
CA VAL A 98 -11.25 8.67 8.44
C VAL A 98 -10.31 8.11 7.37
N ALA A 99 -10.73 7.03 6.71
CA ALA A 99 -10.09 6.53 5.50
C ALA A 99 -10.96 6.96 4.30
N PRO A 100 -10.66 8.09 3.65
CA PRO A 100 -11.54 8.64 2.62
C PRO A 100 -11.50 7.80 1.35
N GLU A 101 -12.66 7.63 0.73
CA GLU A 101 -12.80 7.05 -0.59
C GLU A 101 -12.55 8.09 -1.69
N THR A 102 -12.21 7.59 -2.89
CA THR A 102 -11.92 8.48 -4.03
C THR A 102 -13.18 9.26 -4.43
N GLY A 103 -13.14 10.58 -4.29
CA GLY A 103 -14.24 11.48 -4.63
C GLY A 103 -15.04 12.00 -3.43
N GLU A 104 -14.72 11.57 -2.20
CA GLU A 104 -15.33 12.14 -0.99
C GLU A 104 -14.80 13.56 -0.68
N VAL A 105 -15.68 14.40 -0.14
CA VAL A 105 -15.37 15.79 0.22
C VAL A 105 -15.67 16.00 1.70
N TYR A 106 -14.66 16.47 2.44
CA TYR A 106 -14.75 16.76 3.86
C TYR A 106 -14.65 18.27 4.10
N HIS A 107 -15.45 18.78 5.03
CA HIS A 107 -15.28 20.13 5.59
C HIS A 107 -14.49 20.03 6.90
N ILE A 108 -13.46 20.85 7.01
CA ILE A 108 -12.55 20.97 8.15
C ILE A 108 -12.68 22.34 8.81
#